data_AF-A0A423GPU7-F1
#
_entry.id   AF-A0A423GPU7-F1
#
_cell.length_a   1.000
_cell.length_b   1.000
_cell.length_c   1.000
_cell.angle_alpha   90.00
_cell.angle_beta   90.00
_cell.angle_gamma   90.00
#
_symmetry.space_group_name_H-M   'P 1'
#
loop_
_entity.id
_entity.type
_entity.pdbx_description
1 polymer ?
#
loop_
_entity_poly.entity_id
_entity_poly.type
_entity_poly.pdbx_seq_one_letter_code
_entity_poly.pdbx_strand_id
1 'polypeptide(L)'
;MQAVARTNGPAYRVTLDTLGDEQITSTSLSRLFDCVPQINEEFADYCDDEHQEVFWMAYQEIGLERGPLGLVCMNSTETGYLSTAQSMNALVDRIRLLLGRQEVGEATA
;
A
#
# COMPACT_ATOMS: atom_id res chain seq x y z
N MET A 1 3.55 10.74 -1.30
CA MET A 1 2.48 10.41 -0.31
C MET A 1 1.27 11.33 -0.32
N GLN A 2 1.43 12.61 -0.61
CA GLN A 2 0.33 13.59 -0.54
C GLN A 2 -0.94 13.19 -1.33
N ALA A 3 -0.82 12.48 -2.46
CA ALA A 3 -1.97 11.97 -3.21
C ALA A 3 -2.78 10.91 -2.43
N VAL A 4 -2.11 10.05 -1.65
CA VAL A 4 -2.74 9.04 -0.78
C VAL A 4 -3.46 9.71 0.38
N ALA A 5 -2.90 10.79 0.94
CA ALA A 5 -3.55 11.59 1.98
C ALA A 5 -4.77 12.38 1.50
N ARG A 6 -4.70 12.94 0.28
CA ARG A 6 -5.76 13.79 -0.29
C ARG A 6 -6.95 13.02 -0.87
N THR A 7 -6.86 11.70 -0.97
CA THR A 7 -7.91 10.87 -1.55
C THR A 7 -8.32 9.79 -0.55
N ASN A 8 -9.62 9.50 -0.44
CA ASN A 8 -10.14 8.47 0.46
C ASN A 8 -10.39 7.12 -0.24
N GLY A 9 -10.08 7.02 -1.53
CA GLY A 9 -10.34 5.82 -2.33
C GLY A 9 -9.22 4.78 -2.23
N PRO A 10 -9.49 3.49 -2.51
CA PRO A 10 -8.44 2.46 -2.57
C PRO A 10 -7.51 2.66 -3.77
N ALA A 11 -6.36 1.98 -3.79
CA ALA A 11 -5.49 1.93 -4.97
C ALA A 11 -6.22 1.28 -6.15
N TYR A 12 -6.94 0.19 -5.91
CA TYR A 12 -7.75 -0.55 -6.87
C TYR A 12 -9.13 -0.81 -6.29
N ARG A 13 -10.17 -0.70 -7.13
CA ARG A 13 -11.49 -1.22 -6.77
C ARG A 13 -11.52 -2.70 -7.10
N VAL A 14 -11.65 -3.53 -6.08
CA VAL A 14 -11.74 -4.99 -6.21
C VAL A 14 -13.19 -5.39 -5.94
N THR A 15 -13.79 -6.09 -6.89
CA THR A 15 -15.13 -6.69 -6.77
C THR A 15 -15.05 -8.16 -7.16
N LEU A 16 -16.05 -8.96 -6.80
CA LEU A 16 -16.16 -10.35 -7.24
C LEU A 16 -17.30 -10.45 -8.25
N ASP A 17 -17.10 -11.23 -9.30
CA ASP A 17 -18.19 -11.60 -10.21
C ASP A 17 -19.05 -12.74 -9.65
N THR A 18 -20.00 -13.22 -10.45
CA THR A 18 -20.92 -14.30 -10.05
C THR A 18 -20.24 -15.64 -9.82
N LEU A 19 -19.02 -15.83 -10.32
CA LEU A 19 -18.21 -17.05 -10.13
C LEU A 19 -17.22 -16.90 -8.97
N GLY A 20 -17.10 -15.70 -8.41
CA GLY A 20 -16.16 -15.40 -7.33
C GLY A 20 -14.78 -14.96 -7.83
N ASP A 21 -14.62 -14.69 -9.13
CA ASP A 21 -13.36 -14.20 -9.68
C ASP A 21 -13.20 -12.70 -9.43
N GLU A 22 -11.97 -12.27 -9.14
CA GLU A 22 -11.66 -10.86 -8.89
C GLU A 22 -11.76 -10.03 -10.17
N GLN A 23 -12.59 -8.99 -10.09
CA GLN A 23 -12.73 -7.94 -11.08
C GLN A 23 -12.07 -6.68 -10.54
N ILE A 24 -10.94 -6.31 -11.17
CA ILE A 24 -10.06 -5.23 -10.70
C ILE A 24 -10.23 -4.02 -11.61
N THR A 25 -10.54 -2.87 -11.01
CA THR A 25 -10.58 -1.58 -11.71
C THR A 25 -9.55 -0.62 -11.11
N SER A 26 -8.67 -0.08 -11.95
CA SER A 26 -7.69 0.94 -11.56
C SER A 26 -8.38 2.24 -11.15
N THR A 27 -7.80 2.91 -10.17
CA THR A 27 -8.20 4.25 -9.73
C THR A 27 -7.13 5.29 -10.09
N SER A 28 -7.35 6.55 -9.72
CA SER A 28 -6.31 7.58 -9.83
C SER A 28 -5.04 7.25 -9.03
N LEU A 29 -5.14 6.44 -7.97
CA LEU A 29 -4.02 6.05 -7.12
C LEU A 29 -3.21 4.88 -7.68
N SER A 30 -3.76 4.04 -8.56
CA SER A 30 -3.05 2.84 -9.06
C SER A 30 -1.68 3.18 -9.65
N ARG A 31 -1.57 4.32 -10.35
CA ARG A 31 -0.33 4.77 -10.98
C ARG A 31 0.82 5.03 -10.00
N LEU A 32 0.53 5.29 -8.73
CA LEU A 32 1.57 5.43 -7.70
C LEU A 32 2.23 4.09 -7.41
N PHE A 33 1.49 3.00 -7.59
CA PHE A 33 1.90 1.66 -7.23
C PHE A 33 2.51 0.88 -8.41
N ASP A 34 2.34 1.36 -9.65
CA ASP A 34 3.00 0.80 -10.84
C ASP A 34 4.54 0.86 -10.73
N CYS A 35 5.09 1.79 -9.95
CA CYS A 35 6.52 1.94 -9.73
C CYS A 35 7.05 1.13 -8.54
N VAL A 36 6.19 0.63 -7.64
CA VAL A 36 6.62 -0.08 -6.43
C VAL A 36 7.44 -1.34 -6.74
N PRO A 37 7.16 -2.14 -7.78
CA PRO A 37 8.00 -3.28 -8.15
C PRO A 37 9.45 -2.92 -8.54
N GLN A 38 9.73 -1.64 -8.83
CA GLN A 38 11.06 -1.13 -9.20
C GLN A 38 11.84 -0.61 -7.99
N ILE A 39 11.17 -0.43 -6.85
CA ILE A 39 11.80 0.01 -5.61
C ILE A 39 12.39 -1.25 -4.94
N ASN A 40 13.62 -1.61 -5.30
CA ASN A 40 14.36 -2.66 -4.61
C ASN A 40 14.75 -2.20 -3.18
N GLU A 41 15.07 -3.13 -2.30
CA GLU A 41 15.59 -2.80 -0.95
C GLU A 41 16.86 -1.94 -1.02
N GLU A 42 17.63 -2.00 -2.10
CA GLU A 42 18.81 -1.15 -2.35
C GLU A 42 18.46 0.34 -2.47
N PHE A 43 17.23 0.68 -2.87
CA PHE A 43 16.71 2.05 -2.90
C PHE A 43 16.25 2.55 -1.53
N ALA A 44 15.97 1.65 -0.57
CA ALA A 44 15.53 2.04 0.77
C ALA A 44 16.65 2.73 1.56
N ASP A 45 17.91 2.32 1.37
CA ASP A 45 19.09 2.88 2.06
C ASP A 45 19.51 4.28 1.58
N TYR A 46 18.89 4.82 0.50
CA TYR A 46 19.29 6.09 -0.12
C TYR A 46 18.29 7.26 0.08
N CYS A 47 17.18 7.07 0.79
CA CYS A 47 16.05 8.01 0.75
C CYS A 47 15.89 8.83 2.05
N ASP A 48 16.18 10.13 1.95
CA ASP A 48 16.18 11.13 3.03
C ASP A 48 14.93 12.05 2.98
N ASP A 49 13.79 11.55 2.50
CA ASP A 49 12.53 12.30 2.41
C ASP A 49 11.49 11.72 3.39
N GLU A 50 10.98 12.56 4.29
CA GLU A 50 10.00 12.23 5.33
C GLU A 50 8.76 11.48 4.80
N HIS A 51 8.40 11.70 3.53
CA HIS A 51 7.27 11.04 2.90
C HIS A 51 7.62 9.63 2.38
N GLN A 52 8.90 9.29 2.21
CA GLN A 52 9.33 7.93 1.86
C GLN A 52 9.49 7.05 3.11
N GLU A 53 9.79 7.61 4.27
CA GLU A 53 9.83 6.86 5.54
C GLU A 53 8.48 6.20 5.84
N VAL A 54 7.38 6.96 5.73
CA VAL A 54 6.03 6.42 5.97
C VAL A 54 5.68 5.31 4.97
N PHE A 55 6.17 5.40 3.73
CA PHE A 55 5.94 4.37 2.72
C PHE A 55 6.64 3.08 3.13
N TRP A 56 7.91 3.18 3.50
CA TRP A 56 8.72 2.02 3.88
C TRP A 56 8.26 1.39 5.18
N MET A 57 7.87 2.19 6.17
CA MET A 57 7.26 1.68 7.40
C MET A 57 5.96 0.93 7.07
N ALA A 58 5.09 1.49 6.23
CA ALA A 58 3.87 0.79 5.80
C ALA A 58 4.19 -0.51 5.05
N TYR A 59 5.16 -0.47 4.14
CA TYR A 59 5.62 -1.61 3.34
C TYR A 59 6.08 -2.77 4.25
N GLN A 60 6.90 -2.46 5.26
CA GLN A 60 7.42 -3.44 6.21
C GLN A 60 6.34 -3.95 7.16
N GLU A 61 5.49 -3.07 7.69
CA GLU A 61 4.47 -3.43 8.68
C GLU A 61 3.37 -4.34 8.13
N ILE A 62 3.02 -4.20 6.85
CA ILE A 62 2.08 -5.14 6.20
C ILE A 62 2.77 -6.43 5.74
N GLY A 63 4.11 -6.50 5.83
CA GLY A 63 4.88 -7.64 5.34
C GLY A 63 4.77 -7.81 3.83
N LEU A 64 4.89 -6.72 3.06
CA LEU A 64 4.79 -6.80 1.61
C LEU A 64 6.02 -7.51 1.04
N GLU A 65 5.79 -8.56 0.26
CA GLU A 65 6.84 -9.39 -0.30
C GLU A 65 6.61 -9.71 -1.78
N ARG A 66 7.68 -10.13 -2.46
CA ARG A 66 7.66 -10.44 -3.89
C ARG A 66 7.27 -11.89 -4.11
N GLY A 67 6.02 -12.10 -4.53
CA GLY A 67 5.51 -13.39 -4.97
C GLY A 67 5.67 -13.63 -6.48
N PRO A 68 5.32 -14.84 -6.95
CA PRO A 68 5.44 -15.21 -8.37
C PRO A 68 4.53 -14.41 -9.31
N LEU A 69 3.44 -13.83 -8.79
CA LEU A 69 2.46 -13.07 -9.56
C LEU A 69 2.53 -11.55 -9.32
N GLY A 70 3.45 -11.10 -8.46
CA GLY A 70 3.57 -9.69 -8.08
C GLY A 70 3.82 -9.52 -6.60
N LEU A 71 3.71 -8.28 -6.13
CA LEU A 71 3.80 -7.96 -4.71
C LEU A 71 2.53 -8.41 -4.00
N VAL A 72 2.70 -9.11 -2.89
CA VAL A 72 1.61 -9.67 -2.09
C VAL A 72 1.91 -9.49 -0.61
N CYS A 73 0.87 -9.40 0.21
CA CYS A 73 1.00 -9.49 1.66
C CYS A 73 -0.02 -10.49 2.21
N MET A 74 0.22 -10.96 3.43
CA MET A 74 -0.71 -11.83 4.11
C MET A 74 -1.97 -11.05 4.50
N ASN A 75 -3.13 -11.71 4.49
CA ASN A 75 -4.36 -11.11 4.99
C ASN A 75 -4.28 -10.91 6.51
N SER A 76 -5.13 -10.04 7.07
CA SER A 76 -5.09 -9.68 8.50
C SER A 76 -5.42 -10.83 9.45
N THR A 77 -5.94 -11.95 8.95
CA THR A 77 -6.23 -13.16 9.74
C THR A 77 -5.13 -14.21 9.64
N GLU A 78 -4.06 -13.92 8.90
CA GLU A 78 -2.93 -14.83 8.65
C GLU A 78 -3.33 -16.18 8.04
N THR A 79 -4.45 -16.20 7.30
CA THR A 79 -5.01 -17.43 6.71
C THR A 79 -4.64 -17.62 5.24
N GLY A 80 -4.06 -16.60 4.62
CA GLY A 80 -3.68 -16.64 3.21
C GLY A 80 -3.18 -15.29 2.69
N TYR A 81 -2.58 -15.32 1.51
CA TYR A 81 -2.10 -14.12 0.83
C TYR A 81 -3.24 -13.39 0.11
N LEU A 82 -3.17 -12.06 0.16
CA LEU A 82 -4.00 -11.18 -0.64
C LEU A 82 -3.52 -11.17 -2.09
N SER A 83 -4.41 -10.85 -3.02
CA SER A 83 -4.00 -10.57 -4.40
C SER A 83 -3.14 -9.30 -4.46
N THR A 84 -2.44 -9.07 -5.56
CA THR A 84 -1.62 -7.85 -5.70
C THR A 84 -2.45 -6.58 -5.57
N ALA A 85 -3.64 -6.53 -6.17
CA ALA A 85 -4.52 -5.37 -6.04
C ALA A 85 -4.97 -5.13 -4.60
N GLN A 86 -5.34 -6.20 -3.89
CA GLN A 86 -5.70 -6.13 -2.47
C GLN A 86 -4.51 -5.72 -1.59
N SER A 87 -3.31 -6.19 -1.91
CA SER A 87 -2.08 -5.86 -1.17
C SER A 87 -1.70 -4.38 -1.35
N MET A 88 -1.89 -3.81 -2.54
CA MET A 88 -1.71 -2.37 -2.76
C MET A 88 -2.77 -1.54 -2.04
N ASN A 89 -4.00 -2.05 -1.89
CA ASN A 89 -5.02 -1.41 -1.06
C ASN A 89 -4.61 -1.42 0.42
N ALA A 90 -4.13 -2.55 0.94
CA ALA A 90 -3.64 -2.65 2.31
C ALA A 90 -2.47 -1.68 2.56
N LEU A 91 -1.57 -1.54 1.59
CA LEU A 91 -0.48 -0.56 1.64
C LEU A 91 -1.00 0.88 1.71
N VAL A 92 -1.96 1.25 0.85
CA VAL A 92 -2.60 2.57 0.90
C VAL A 92 -3.25 2.85 2.25
N ASP A 93 -3.98 1.88 2.81
CA ASP A 93 -4.67 2.04 4.08
C ASP A 93 -3.68 2.19 5.23
N ARG A 94 -2.57 1.43 5.19
CA ARG A 94 -1.51 1.55 6.20
C ARG A 94 -0.79 2.89 6.12
N ILE A 95 -0.48 3.35 4.92
CA ILE A 95 0.10 4.67 4.69
C ILE A 95 -0.78 5.77 5.29
N ARG A 96 -2.10 5.72 5.06
CA ARG A 96 -3.03 6.71 5.63
C ARG A 96 -3.04 6.69 7.14
N LEU A 97 -3.05 5.50 7.74
CA LEU A 97 -3.03 5.34 9.18
C LEU A 97 -1.76 5.97 9.79
N LEU A 98 -0.61 5.80 9.15
CA LEU A 98 0.66 6.35 9.61
C LEU A 98 0.71 7.87 9.43
N LEU A 99 0.28 8.39 8.27
CA LEU A 99 0.19 9.84 8.04
C LEU A 99 -0.74 10.53 9.05
N GLY A 100 -1.90 9.93 9.33
CA GLY A 100 -2.83 10.48 10.33
C GLY A 100 -2.30 10.43 11.77
N ARG A 101 -1.39 9.51 12.10
CA ARG A 101 -0.70 9.50 13.41
C ARG A 101 0.34 10.61 13.52
N GLN A 102 1.01 10.93 12.42
CA GLN A 102 2.05 11.95 12.37
C GLN A 102 1.45 13.37 12.54
N GLU A 103 0.29 13.64 11.91
CA GLU A 103 -0.44 14.91 12.08
C GLU A 103 -0.97 15.12 13.52
N VAL A 104 -1.31 14.04 14.24
CA VAL A 104 -1.76 14.11 15.65
C VAL A 104 -0.59 14.33 16.62
N GLY A 105 0.60 13.84 16.28
CA GLY A 105 1.82 14.07 17.07
C GLY A 105 2.26 15.55 17.05
N GLU A 106 2.12 16.21 15.90
CA GLU A 106 2.48 17.63 15.73
C GLU A 106 1.50 18.60 16.38
N ALA A 107 0.23 18.20 16.56
CA ALA A 107 -0.79 19.03 17.23
C ALA A 107 -0.72 18.98 18.77
N THR A 108 0.17 18.18 19.35
CA THR A 108 0.31 18.01 20.81
C THR A 108 1.69 18.38 21.36
N ALA A 109 2.57 18.97 20.54
CA ALA A 109 3.90 19.44 20.92
C ALA A 109 3.96 20.96 21.11
#